data_AF-A0A6G7T669-F1
#
_entry.id   AF-A0A6G7T669-F1
#
_cell.length_a   1.000
_cell.length_b   1.000
_cell.length_c   1.000
_cell.angle_alpha   90.00
_cell.angle_beta   90.00
_cell.angle_gamma   90.00
#
_symmetry.space_group_name_H-M   'P 1'
#
loop_
_entity.id
_entity.type
_entity.pdbx_description
1 polymer ?
#
loop_
_entity_poly.entity_id
_entity_poly.type
_entity_poly.pdbx_seq_one_letter_code
_entity_poly.pdbx_strand_id
1 'polypeptide(L)'
;MQSMPRLEIWLKELGLPVDTALIPLMCLQTAFFTPWLPPETCYQMSRLTVWLMAVDNVLDAPDAADSAGPDRTPTRVRAWHRVLAGRGSDGGSDDPMARALAEIARGLHRDGPPELTAVWRKSMHQTLIGMQCERETARTAAAGGGVPQLTDYLRHGAWTIGVEQQVTALWALMDEPGLPRRLPVLLGALREAATAIRLLNDLRGHQREQSEGKTDALAIGLTEQEVYQRAEAGLENCRRALAPLTAAGYGSAVALERVALWHARMYHRFDPVRPGRPATSSLPGGPGSAAHDRHTPFVPQPREAPAMSIEQEVLDVIASGGQCDNAKLAELFDRLEPVDTDLLLGTWQGGGFEHTSENAALLTKMRWYGKRFVDADHVEPLLCRDEDGTVFSYEEMGLATLREVIYRGKQSTAMVYDQLPIIDHFRRLTDNVLLCVMDKKETPTDFFFHLTRVPASLPQPSGDGR
;
A
#
# COMPACT_ATOMS: atom_id res chain seq x y z
N MET A 1 -20.08 -1.86 14.61
CA MET A 1 -21.34 -1.38 15.23
C MET A 1 -21.15 -0.95 16.68
N GLN A 2 -20.49 -1.74 17.53
CA GLN A 2 -20.27 -1.39 18.95
C GLN A 2 -19.48 -0.09 19.17
N SER A 3 -18.57 0.28 18.25
CA SER A 3 -17.75 1.50 18.35
C SER A 3 -18.50 2.80 18.00
N MET A 4 -19.64 2.71 17.30
CA MET A 4 -20.32 3.91 16.76
C MET A 4 -20.86 4.83 17.89
N PRO A 5 -21.60 4.35 18.90
CA PRO A 5 -22.09 5.22 19.97
C PRO A 5 -20.94 5.83 20.79
N ARG A 6 -19.87 5.07 21.02
CA ARG A 6 -18.67 5.56 21.72
C ARG A 6 -18.01 6.70 20.96
N LEU A 7 -17.87 6.56 19.64
CA LEU A 7 -17.25 7.58 18.80
C LEU A 7 -18.09 8.85 18.73
N GLU A 8 -19.43 8.70 18.69
CA GLU A 8 -20.35 9.84 18.72
C GLU A 8 -20.27 10.62 20.03
N ILE A 9 -20.25 9.92 21.16
CA ILE A 9 -20.08 10.55 22.48
C ILE A 9 -18.75 11.29 22.54
N TRP A 10 -17.65 10.63 22.17
CA TRP A 10 -16.31 11.23 22.17
C TRP A 10 -16.20 12.49 21.29
N LEU A 11 -16.77 12.44 20.08
CA LEU A 11 -16.80 13.57 19.16
C LEU A 11 -17.58 14.76 19.75
N LYS A 12 -18.75 14.52 20.36
CA LYS A 12 -19.59 15.55 20.98
C LYS A 12 -18.97 16.15 22.23
N GLU A 13 -18.37 15.33 23.09
CA GLU A 13 -17.72 15.77 24.33
C GLU A 13 -16.52 16.68 24.07
N LEU A 14 -15.76 16.41 23.00
CA LEU A 14 -14.64 17.26 22.60
C LEU A 14 -15.09 18.46 21.77
N GLY A 15 -16.25 18.39 21.10
CA GLY A 15 -16.74 19.46 20.23
C GLY A 15 -15.96 19.54 18.91
N LEU A 16 -15.59 18.40 18.32
CA LEU A 16 -14.88 18.36 17.04
C LEU A 16 -15.81 18.71 15.88
N PRO A 17 -15.37 19.51 14.89
CA PRO A 17 -16.22 19.98 13.79
C PRO A 17 -16.36 18.93 12.68
N VAL A 18 -17.04 17.81 12.99
CA VAL A 18 -17.34 16.73 12.05
C VAL A 18 -18.82 16.35 12.18
N ASP A 19 -19.50 16.19 11.05
CA ASP A 19 -20.90 15.74 11.03
C ASP A 19 -21.00 14.31 11.57
N THR A 20 -21.85 14.11 12.58
CA THR A 20 -22.09 12.79 13.18
C THR A 20 -22.67 11.78 12.18
N ALA A 21 -23.27 12.25 11.08
CA ALA A 21 -23.72 11.39 9.97
C ALA A 21 -22.58 10.62 9.29
N LEU A 22 -21.32 11.05 9.42
CA LEU A 22 -20.15 10.37 8.86
C LEU A 22 -19.59 9.27 9.77
N ILE A 23 -20.03 9.17 11.02
CA ILE A 23 -19.55 8.15 11.99
C ILE A 23 -19.69 6.72 11.46
N PRO A 24 -20.81 6.31 10.83
CA PRO A 24 -20.92 4.97 10.26
C PRO A 24 -19.86 4.67 9.21
N LEU A 25 -19.54 5.65 8.35
CA LEU A 25 -18.51 5.52 7.32
C LEU A 25 -17.13 5.33 7.95
N MET A 26 -16.77 6.15 8.95
CA MET A 26 -15.47 6.07 9.63
C MET A 26 -15.26 4.73 10.35
N CYS A 27 -16.30 4.22 10.99
CA CYS A 27 -16.26 2.90 11.64
C CYS A 27 -16.18 1.76 10.61
N LEU A 28 -16.96 1.84 9.51
CA LEU A 28 -16.99 0.81 8.48
C LEU A 28 -15.67 0.72 7.72
N GLN A 29 -15.09 1.88 7.39
CA GLN A 29 -13.78 2.00 6.76
C GLN A 29 -12.71 1.26 7.55
N THR A 30 -12.63 1.52 8.86
CA THR A 30 -11.66 0.86 9.73
C THR A 30 -11.88 -0.65 9.80
N ALA A 31 -13.13 -1.10 9.94
CA ALA A 31 -13.47 -2.52 9.95
C ALA A 31 -13.16 -3.19 8.60
N PHE A 32 -13.27 -2.45 7.48
CA PHE A 32 -12.88 -2.93 6.17
C PHE A 32 -11.36 -3.06 6.05
N PHE A 33 -10.57 -2.12 6.54
CA PHE A 33 -9.10 -2.18 6.44
C PHE A 33 -8.54 -3.41 7.12
N THR A 34 -8.98 -3.67 8.35
CA THR A 34 -8.37 -4.67 9.21
C THR A 34 -9.46 -5.45 9.97
N PRO A 35 -10.25 -6.30 9.28
CA PRO A 35 -11.33 -7.07 9.91
C PRO A 35 -10.83 -8.07 10.96
N TRP A 36 -9.53 -8.38 10.97
CA TRP A 36 -8.89 -9.25 11.95
C TRP A 36 -8.46 -8.53 13.23
N LEU A 37 -8.48 -7.19 13.28
CA LEU A 37 -8.07 -6.44 14.47
C LEU A 37 -9.21 -6.34 15.50
N PRO A 38 -8.88 -6.29 16.81
CA PRO A 38 -9.88 -6.17 17.86
C PRO A 38 -10.74 -4.90 17.72
N PRO A 39 -12.00 -4.93 18.22
CA PRO A 39 -12.89 -3.75 18.19
C PRO A 39 -12.30 -2.49 18.83
N GLU A 40 -11.46 -2.63 19.85
CA GLU A 40 -10.81 -1.50 20.51
C GLU A 40 -9.78 -0.81 19.59
N THR A 41 -8.98 -1.58 18.85
CA THR A 41 -8.06 -1.05 17.83
C THR A 41 -8.84 -0.30 16.75
N CYS A 42 -9.96 -0.88 16.30
CA CYS A 42 -10.85 -0.22 15.34
C CYS A 42 -11.44 1.10 15.88
N TYR A 43 -11.74 1.17 17.18
CA TYR A 43 -12.19 2.40 17.83
C TYR A 43 -11.08 3.47 17.86
N GLN A 44 -9.85 3.09 18.21
CA GLN A 44 -8.70 4.02 18.20
C GLN A 44 -8.47 4.61 16.79
N MET A 45 -8.49 3.75 15.78
CA MET A 45 -8.36 4.16 14.38
C MET A 45 -9.50 5.07 13.93
N SER A 46 -10.74 4.79 14.34
CA SER A 46 -11.88 5.65 13.98
C SER A 46 -11.74 7.06 14.58
N ARG A 47 -11.16 7.21 15.77
CA ARG A 47 -10.85 8.54 16.36
C ARG A 47 -9.80 9.29 15.55
N LEU A 48 -8.78 8.60 15.04
CA LEU A 48 -7.81 9.20 14.13
C LEU A 48 -8.48 9.67 12.83
N THR A 49 -9.36 8.86 12.23
CA THR A 49 -10.11 9.25 11.03
C THR A 49 -11.00 10.48 11.28
N VAL A 50 -11.68 10.56 12.43
CA VAL A 50 -12.43 11.76 12.82
C VAL A 50 -11.50 12.97 12.88
N TRP A 51 -10.34 12.84 13.53
CA TRP A 51 -9.39 13.94 13.66
C TRP A 51 -8.86 14.41 12.29
N LEU A 52 -8.52 13.49 11.41
CA LEU A 52 -8.05 13.79 10.04
C LEU A 52 -9.14 14.46 9.20
N MET A 53 -10.42 14.16 9.42
CA MET A 53 -11.52 14.85 8.74
C MET A 53 -11.78 16.25 9.34
N ALA A 54 -11.58 16.40 10.65
CA ALA A 54 -11.83 17.64 11.36
C ALA A 54 -10.79 18.72 11.07
N VAL A 55 -9.54 18.33 10.85
CA VAL A 55 -8.41 19.27 10.74
C VAL A 55 -8.56 20.24 9.58
N ASP A 56 -9.03 19.77 8.42
CA ASP A 56 -9.28 20.64 7.27
C ASP A 56 -10.34 21.68 7.60
N ASN A 57 -11.47 21.27 8.19
CA ASN A 57 -12.52 22.20 8.61
C ASN A 57 -12.02 23.26 9.59
N VAL A 58 -11.11 22.90 10.51
CA VAL A 58 -10.52 23.83 11.49
C VAL A 58 -9.53 24.79 10.83
N LEU A 59 -8.78 24.33 9.83
CA LEU A 59 -7.79 25.13 9.13
C LEU A 59 -8.44 26.04 8.07
N ASP A 60 -9.47 25.56 7.36
CA ASP A 60 -10.19 26.29 6.31
C ASP A 60 -11.27 27.23 6.86
N ALA A 61 -11.69 27.08 8.12
CA ALA A 61 -12.67 27.98 8.72
C ALA A 61 -12.16 29.44 8.66
N PRO A 62 -12.96 30.38 8.13
CA PRO A 62 -12.59 31.79 8.16
C PRO A 62 -12.41 32.22 9.62
N ASP A 63 -11.35 32.96 9.92
CA ASP A 63 -11.27 33.73 11.16
C ASP A 63 -12.57 34.56 11.22
N ALA A 64 -13.37 34.35 12.27
CA ALA A 64 -14.70 34.97 12.36
C ALA A 64 -14.60 36.45 11.96
N ALA A 65 -15.45 36.89 11.02
CA ALA A 65 -15.33 38.18 10.34
C ALA A 65 -15.31 39.41 11.27
N ASP A 66 -15.61 39.23 12.57
CA ASP A 66 -15.57 40.26 13.62
C ASP A 66 -14.43 40.10 14.65
N SER A 67 -13.54 39.12 14.49
CA SER A 67 -12.37 39.01 15.36
C SER A 67 -11.20 39.82 14.80
N ALA A 68 -11.08 41.07 15.26
CA ALA A 68 -9.91 41.93 15.08
C ALA A 68 -8.65 41.41 15.82
N GLY A 69 -8.43 40.09 15.81
CA GLY A 69 -7.33 39.39 16.46
C GLY A 69 -6.36 38.77 15.45
N PRO A 70 -5.16 38.36 15.89
CA PRO A 70 -4.18 37.70 15.02
C PRO A 70 -4.66 36.30 14.58
N ASP A 71 -4.31 35.91 13.34
CA ASP A 71 -4.48 34.54 12.79
C ASP A 71 -3.98 33.52 13.83
N ARG A 72 -4.91 32.74 14.39
CA ARG A 72 -4.60 31.78 15.47
C ARG A 72 -4.07 30.47 14.91
N THR A 73 -4.15 30.24 13.60
CA THR A 73 -3.75 29.00 12.93
C THR A 73 -2.30 28.60 13.25
N PRO A 74 -1.29 29.48 13.10
CA PRO A 74 0.10 29.09 13.36
C PRO A 74 0.31 28.68 14.83
N THR A 75 -0.43 29.27 15.76
CA THR A 75 -0.37 28.93 17.18
C THR A 75 -1.00 27.57 17.45
N ARG A 76 -2.14 27.25 16.83
CA ARG A 76 -2.77 25.91 16.91
C ARG A 76 -1.86 24.83 16.34
N VAL A 77 -1.35 25.01 15.12
CA VAL A 77 -0.44 24.05 14.47
C VAL A 77 0.81 23.80 15.31
N ARG A 78 1.44 24.86 15.86
CA ARG A 78 2.56 24.71 16.81
C ARG A 78 2.18 23.92 18.06
N ALA A 79 0.96 24.09 18.60
CA ALA A 79 0.49 23.31 19.73
C ALA A 79 0.34 21.83 19.36
N TRP A 80 -0.19 21.50 18.18
CA TRP A 80 -0.32 20.13 17.70
C TRP A 80 1.05 19.47 17.47
N HIS A 81 2.03 20.20 16.92
CA HIS A 81 3.42 19.71 16.85
C HIS A 81 3.99 19.41 18.24
N ARG A 82 3.71 20.22 19.26
CA ARG A 82 4.15 19.94 20.65
C ARG A 82 3.49 18.70 21.22
N VAL A 83 2.20 18.50 20.98
CA VAL A 83 1.48 17.27 21.39
C VAL A 83 2.13 16.04 20.76
N LEU A 84 2.37 16.06 19.45
CA LEU A 84 3.03 14.97 18.73
C LEU A 84 4.44 14.71 19.27
N ALA A 85 5.20 15.76 19.62
CA ALA A 85 6.53 15.64 20.23
C ALA A 85 6.54 15.14 21.68
N GLY A 86 5.38 14.83 22.29
CA GLY A 86 5.26 14.43 23.69
C GLY A 86 5.49 15.59 24.68
N ARG A 87 5.42 16.84 24.20
CA ARG A 87 5.64 18.07 24.99
C ARG A 87 4.36 18.87 25.22
N GLY A 88 3.20 18.31 24.87
CA GLY A 88 1.89 18.91 25.12
C GLY A 88 1.44 18.66 26.55
N SER A 89 0.92 19.67 27.24
CA SER A 89 0.47 19.55 28.62
C SER A 89 -0.69 18.56 28.74
N ASP A 90 -0.58 17.64 29.69
CA ASP A 90 -1.73 16.91 30.23
C ASP A 90 -2.78 17.93 30.73
N GLY A 91 -3.90 18.04 30.00
CA GLY A 91 -5.15 18.62 30.53
C GLY A 91 -5.37 20.14 30.44
N GLY A 92 -4.50 20.94 29.81
CA GLY A 92 -4.57 22.41 29.85
C GLY A 92 -4.87 23.16 28.54
N SER A 93 -5.17 22.46 27.43
CA SER A 93 -5.43 23.15 26.15
C SER A 93 -6.94 23.36 25.93
N ASP A 94 -7.35 24.63 25.76
CA ASP A 94 -8.71 25.00 25.31
C ASP A 94 -9.02 24.57 23.85
N ASP A 95 -8.07 23.93 23.16
CA ASP A 95 -8.23 23.48 21.78
C ASP A 95 -8.72 22.01 21.72
N PRO A 96 -9.96 21.75 21.27
CA PRO A 96 -10.49 20.41 21.04
C PRO A 96 -9.59 19.50 20.22
N MET A 97 -8.97 20.05 19.16
CA MET A 97 -8.12 19.28 18.26
C MET A 97 -6.84 18.80 18.95
N ALA A 98 -6.25 19.66 19.80
CA ALA A 98 -5.06 19.31 20.57
C ALA A 98 -5.36 18.23 21.62
N ARG A 99 -6.51 18.32 22.30
CA ARG A 99 -6.98 17.31 23.26
C ARG A 99 -7.22 15.96 22.60
N ALA A 100 -7.96 15.95 21.48
CA ALA A 100 -8.22 14.76 20.68
C ALA A 100 -6.90 14.09 20.22
N LEU A 101 -5.97 14.89 19.68
CA LEU A 101 -4.67 14.40 19.22
C LEU A 101 -3.85 13.81 20.37
N ALA A 102 -3.87 14.43 21.55
CA ALA A 102 -3.18 13.92 22.73
C ALA A 102 -3.75 12.59 23.21
N GLU A 103 -5.07 12.39 23.14
CA GLU A 103 -5.71 11.10 23.44
C GLU A 103 -5.34 10.00 22.43
N ILE A 104 -5.30 10.33 21.14
CA ILE A 104 -4.91 9.41 20.07
C ILE A 104 -3.43 9.03 20.23
N ALA A 105 -2.55 10.02 20.38
CA ALA A 105 -1.11 9.82 20.54
C ALA A 105 -0.77 8.99 21.79
N ARG A 106 -1.47 9.22 22.92
CA ARG A 106 -1.32 8.39 24.13
C ARG A 106 -1.75 6.94 23.91
N GLY A 107 -2.84 6.72 23.16
CA GLY A 107 -3.29 5.38 22.80
C GLY A 107 -2.24 4.62 21.98
N LEU A 108 -1.77 5.24 20.90
CA LEU A 108 -0.73 4.69 20.04
C LEU A 108 0.58 4.45 20.79
N HIS A 109 1.01 5.37 21.64
CA HIS A 109 2.24 5.20 22.41
C HIS A 109 2.16 4.09 23.46
N ARG A 110 0.99 3.90 24.07
CA ARG A 110 0.76 2.84 25.06
C ARG A 110 0.75 1.46 24.41
N ASP A 111 0.10 1.34 23.26
CA ASP A 111 -0.21 0.03 22.66
C ASP A 111 0.78 -0.37 21.55
N GLY A 112 1.54 0.58 20.99
CA GLY A 112 2.42 0.36 19.84
C GLY A 112 3.92 0.43 20.12
N PRO A 113 4.76 -0.24 19.30
CA PRO A 113 6.22 -0.17 19.43
C PRO A 113 6.76 1.26 19.24
N PRO A 114 7.81 1.68 19.97
CA PRO A 114 8.39 3.02 19.83
C PRO A 114 8.82 3.39 18.40
N GLU A 115 9.32 2.42 17.64
CA GLU A 115 9.76 2.62 16.26
C GLU A 115 8.58 2.91 15.31
N LEU A 116 7.51 2.11 15.38
CA LEU A 116 6.33 2.28 14.54
C LEU A 116 5.53 3.53 14.92
N THR A 117 5.44 3.82 16.23
CA THR A 117 4.82 5.06 16.71
C THR A 117 5.63 6.30 16.32
N ALA A 118 6.96 6.21 16.18
CA ALA A 118 7.77 7.29 15.63
C ALA A 118 7.51 7.51 14.13
N VAL A 119 7.30 6.44 13.35
CA VAL A 119 6.89 6.54 11.94
C VAL A 119 5.54 7.24 11.80
N TRP A 120 4.55 6.87 12.61
CA TRP A 120 3.26 7.56 12.64
C TRP A 120 3.37 9.03 13.07
N ARG A 121 4.14 9.32 14.12
CA ARG A 121 4.36 10.70 14.57
C ARG A 121 4.96 11.56 13.45
N LYS A 122 5.91 11.00 12.70
CA LYS A 122 6.51 11.66 11.54
C LYS A 122 5.47 11.93 10.45
N SER A 123 4.63 10.95 10.11
CA SER A 123 3.57 11.16 9.10
C SER A 123 2.58 12.24 9.53
N MET A 124 2.19 12.30 10.81
CA MET A 124 1.35 13.38 11.34
C MET A 124 2.02 14.75 11.26
N HIS A 125 3.32 14.85 11.56
CA HIS A 125 4.06 16.11 11.38
C HIS A 125 4.11 16.54 9.91
N GLN A 126 4.29 15.59 8.99
CA GLN A 126 4.30 15.86 7.55
C GLN A 126 2.97 16.39 7.04
N THR A 127 1.84 15.86 7.53
CA THR A 127 0.50 16.40 7.21
C THR A 127 0.36 17.86 7.60
N LEU A 128 0.77 18.22 8.83
CA LEU A 128 0.69 19.60 9.30
C LEU A 128 1.57 20.56 8.49
N ILE A 129 2.77 20.10 8.11
CA ILE A 129 3.66 20.85 7.22
C ILE A 129 3.02 20.99 5.83
N GLY A 130 2.49 19.91 5.28
CA GLY A 130 1.83 19.89 3.97
C GLY A 130 0.66 20.87 3.91
N MET A 131 -0.24 20.85 4.90
CA MET A 131 -1.37 21.79 4.99
C MET A 131 -0.91 23.25 5.08
N GLN A 132 0.19 23.52 5.80
CA GLN A 132 0.77 24.85 5.85
C GLN A 132 1.31 25.28 4.48
N CYS A 133 2.03 24.40 3.79
CA CYS A 133 2.55 24.65 2.44
C CYS A 133 1.43 24.86 1.40
N GLU A 134 0.36 24.07 1.46
CA GLU A 134 -0.81 24.23 0.59
C GLU A 134 -1.47 25.60 0.79
N ARG A 135 -1.63 26.05 2.04
CA ARG A 135 -2.16 27.39 2.35
C ARG A 135 -1.26 28.52 1.85
N GLU A 136 0.05 28.40 2.03
CA GLU A 136 1.01 29.39 1.54
C GLU A 136 1.02 29.46 0.02
N THR A 137 0.91 28.30 -0.65
CA THR A 137 0.76 28.21 -2.10
C THR A 137 -0.53 28.88 -2.57
N ALA A 138 -1.66 28.60 -1.92
CA ALA A 138 -2.95 29.22 -2.24
C ALA A 138 -2.92 30.75 -2.04
N ARG A 139 -2.30 31.24 -0.95
CA ARG A 139 -2.11 32.68 -0.72
C ARG A 139 -1.24 33.33 -1.80
N THR A 140 -0.16 32.65 -2.21
CA THR A 140 0.75 33.13 -3.26
C THR A 140 0.03 33.20 -4.61
N ALA A 141 -0.73 32.16 -4.97
CA ALA A 141 -1.53 32.14 -6.19
C ALA A 141 -2.60 33.26 -6.21
N ALA A 142 -3.31 33.47 -5.09
CA ALA A 142 -4.28 34.56 -4.95
C ALA A 142 -3.65 35.96 -5.09
N ALA A 143 -2.36 36.11 -4.75
CA ALA A 143 -1.58 37.33 -4.94
C ALA A 143 -0.99 37.48 -6.35
N GLY A 144 -1.34 36.60 -7.30
CA GLY A 144 -0.82 36.60 -8.67
C GLY A 144 0.55 35.92 -8.84
N GLY A 145 0.98 35.14 -7.85
CA GLY A 145 2.17 34.29 -7.94
C GLY A 145 1.98 33.09 -8.89
N GLY A 146 3.09 32.44 -9.24
CA GLY A 146 3.10 31.30 -10.15
C GLY A 146 2.47 30.03 -9.54
N VAL A 147 2.07 29.12 -10.43
CA VAL A 147 1.55 27.78 -10.10
C VAL A 147 2.67 26.93 -9.45
N PRO A 148 2.37 26.12 -8.41
CA PRO A 148 3.37 25.25 -7.79
C PRO A 148 3.92 24.21 -8.78
N GLN A 149 5.16 23.78 -8.54
CA GLN A 149 5.74 22.65 -9.26
C GLN A 149 4.93 21.37 -8.95
N LEU A 150 4.64 20.58 -9.97
CA LEU A 150 3.87 19.33 -9.81
C LEU A 150 4.47 18.39 -8.77
N THR A 151 5.80 18.31 -8.70
CA THR A 151 6.50 17.44 -7.73
C THR A 151 6.22 17.85 -6.29
N ASP A 152 6.21 19.16 -6.00
CA ASP A 152 5.95 19.68 -4.66
C ASP A 152 4.47 19.56 -4.32
N TYR A 153 3.59 19.82 -5.28
CA TYR A 153 2.15 19.58 -5.14
C TYR A 153 1.85 18.13 -4.75
N LEU A 154 2.36 17.16 -5.51
CA LEU A 154 2.11 15.74 -5.23
C LEU A 154 2.72 15.29 -3.90
N ARG A 155 3.90 15.81 -3.55
CA ARG A 155 4.55 15.52 -2.26
C ARG A 155 3.67 15.97 -1.09
N HIS A 156 3.21 17.22 -1.10
CA HIS A 156 2.36 17.75 -0.04
C HIS A 156 0.97 17.10 -0.06
N GLY A 157 0.40 16.93 -1.25
CA GLY A 157 -0.88 16.27 -1.46
C GLY A 157 -0.92 14.84 -0.93
N ALA A 158 0.17 14.08 -1.05
CA ALA A 158 0.30 12.74 -0.46
C ALA A 158 0.37 12.77 1.08
N TRP A 159 0.86 13.85 1.69
CA TRP A 159 0.87 14.03 3.16
C TRP A 159 -0.49 14.49 3.71
N THR A 160 -1.25 15.25 2.92
CA THR A 160 -2.51 15.87 3.35
C THR A 160 -3.74 15.01 3.08
N ILE A 161 -3.67 14.03 2.16
CA ILE A 161 -4.79 13.11 1.86
C ILE A 161 -5.13 12.15 3.01
N GLY A 162 -4.32 12.09 4.08
CA GLY A 162 -4.62 11.34 5.30
C GLY A 162 -4.37 9.82 5.24
N VAL A 163 -3.92 9.29 4.10
CA VAL A 163 -3.68 7.85 3.91
C VAL A 163 -2.45 7.38 4.69
N GLU A 164 -1.34 8.13 4.65
CA GLU A 164 -0.13 7.76 5.37
C GLU A 164 -0.37 7.68 6.89
N GLN A 165 -1.16 8.60 7.43
CA GLN A 165 -1.45 8.72 8.85
C GLN A 165 -2.29 7.53 9.32
N GLN A 166 -3.30 7.14 8.53
CA GLN A 166 -4.12 5.96 8.81
C GLN A 166 -3.28 4.68 8.77
N VAL A 167 -2.49 4.48 7.72
CA VAL A 167 -1.73 3.23 7.54
C VAL A 167 -0.63 3.08 8.57
N THR A 168 0.11 4.16 8.85
CA THR A 168 1.19 4.11 9.86
C THR A 168 0.65 3.94 11.27
N ALA A 169 -0.55 4.44 11.59
CA ALA A 169 -1.24 4.13 12.84
C ALA A 169 -1.69 2.67 12.90
N LEU A 170 -2.21 2.11 11.80
CA LEU A 170 -2.56 0.68 11.74
C LEU A 170 -1.33 -0.17 12.04
N TRP A 171 -0.21 0.04 11.35
CA TRP A 171 1.01 -0.71 11.59
C TRP A 171 1.49 -0.59 13.04
N ALA A 172 1.39 0.59 13.65
CA ALA A 172 1.75 0.77 15.05
C ALA A 172 0.84 0.01 16.03
N LEU A 173 -0.40 -0.30 15.65
CA LEU A 173 -1.37 -1.05 16.46
C LEU A 173 -1.46 -2.54 16.07
N MET A 174 -0.67 -2.97 15.09
CA MET A 174 -0.60 -4.37 14.67
C MET A 174 0.50 -5.10 15.43
N ASP A 175 0.14 -6.25 15.98
CA ASP A 175 1.10 -7.19 16.56
C ASP A 175 1.65 -8.10 15.44
N GLU A 176 2.52 -7.53 14.60
CA GLU A 176 3.17 -8.25 13.50
C GLU A 176 4.69 -8.36 13.74
N PRO A 177 5.22 -9.57 14.02
CA PRO A 177 6.64 -9.77 14.29
C PRO A 177 7.52 -9.30 13.12
N GLY A 178 8.56 -8.52 13.44
CA GLY A 178 9.55 -8.06 12.45
C GLY A 178 9.09 -6.91 11.54
N LEU A 179 7.88 -6.34 11.74
CA LEU A 179 7.35 -5.27 10.89
C LEU A 179 8.34 -4.12 10.64
N PRO A 180 9.11 -3.65 11.64
CA PRO A 180 10.12 -2.63 11.41
C PRO A 180 11.11 -2.91 10.27
N ARG A 181 11.51 -4.17 10.08
CA ARG A 181 12.45 -4.56 9.01
C ARG A 181 11.85 -4.39 7.61
N ARG A 182 10.52 -4.45 7.51
CA ARG A 182 9.76 -4.34 6.26
C ARG A 182 9.32 -2.90 5.95
N LEU A 183 9.52 -1.96 6.89
CA LEU A 183 9.16 -0.55 6.72
C LEU A 183 9.70 0.08 5.42
N PRO A 184 10.94 -0.18 4.95
CA PRO A 184 11.41 0.45 3.72
C PRO A 184 10.52 0.19 2.51
N VAL A 185 10.08 -1.06 2.31
CA VAL A 185 9.20 -1.43 1.20
C VAL A 185 7.75 -1.01 1.45
N LEU A 186 7.26 -1.20 2.68
CA LEU A 186 5.93 -0.76 3.07
C LEU A 186 5.74 0.76 2.90
N LEU A 187 6.71 1.58 3.32
CA LEU A 187 6.67 3.04 3.18
C LEU A 187 6.81 3.49 1.72
N GLY A 188 7.57 2.75 0.90
CA GLY A 188 7.64 2.98 -0.54
C GLY A 188 6.28 2.78 -1.19
N ALA A 189 5.66 1.61 -0.98
CA ALA A 189 4.33 1.29 -1.48
C ALA A 189 3.24 2.25 -0.97
N LEU A 190 3.32 2.65 0.30
CA LEU A 190 2.41 3.61 0.91
C LEU A 190 2.46 4.97 0.21
N ARG A 191 3.65 5.46 -0.14
CA ARG A 191 3.81 6.73 -0.84
C ARG A 191 3.20 6.69 -2.25
N GLU A 192 3.39 5.59 -2.97
CA GLU A 192 2.75 5.36 -4.27
C GLU A 192 1.22 5.39 -4.14
N ALA A 193 0.67 4.68 -3.14
CA ALA A 193 -0.76 4.68 -2.88
C ALA A 193 -1.30 6.06 -2.50
N ALA A 194 -0.64 6.78 -1.60
CA ALA A 194 -1.07 8.10 -1.15
C ALA A 194 -1.07 9.12 -2.31
N THR A 195 -0.03 9.09 -3.15
CA THR A 195 0.05 9.94 -4.35
C THR A 195 -1.06 9.62 -5.34
N ALA A 196 -1.32 8.33 -5.59
CA ALA A 196 -2.41 7.91 -6.47
C ALA A 196 -3.79 8.32 -5.94
N ILE A 197 -4.03 8.15 -4.63
CA ILE A 197 -5.30 8.52 -4.01
C ILE A 197 -5.51 10.04 -4.03
N ARG A 198 -4.45 10.83 -3.87
CA ARG A 198 -4.49 12.29 -4.10
C ARG A 198 -4.96 12.61 -5.51
N LEU A 199 -4.36 12.02 -6.54
CA LEU A 199 -4.76 12.23 -7.94
C LEU A 199 -6.23 11.83 -8.21
N LEU A 200 -6.71 10.73 -7.62
CA LEU A 200 -8.12 10.33 -7.71
C LEU A 200 -9.05 11.30 -6.99
N ASN A 201 -8.62 11.85 -5.85
CA ASN A 201 -9.35 12.90 -5.15
C ASN A 201 -9.46 14.16 -6.02
N ASP A 202 -8.38 14.58 -6.67
CA ASP A 202 -8.36 15.74 -7.56
C ASP A 202 -9.30 15.55 -8.76
N LEU A 203 -9.27 14.38 -9.43
CA LEU A 203 -10.21 14.05 -10.52
C LEU A 203 -11.66 14.16 -10.08
N ARG A 204 -11.97 13.67 -8.88
CA ARG A 204 -13.34 13.68 -8.36
C ARG A 204 -13.76 15.08 -7.90
N GLY A 205 -12.84 15.85 -7.34
CA GLY A 205 -13.04 17.16 -6.74
C GLY A 205 -12.92 18.33 -7.71
N HIS A 206 -12.41 18.12 -8.92
CA HIS A 206 -12.00 19.18 -9.84
C HIS A 206 -13.02 20.32 -10.01
N GLN A 207 -14.27 20.00 -10.34
CA GLN A 207 -15.32 21.00 -10.55
C GLN A 207 -15.61 21.83 -9.28
N ARG A 208 -15.52 21.20 -8.10
CA ARG A 208 -15.69 21.87 -6.82
C ARG A 208 -14.49 22.76 -6.52
N GLU A 209 -13.29 22.24 -6.67
CA GLU A 209 -12.04 22.94 -6.32
C GLU A 209 -11.81 24.15 -7.22
N GLN A 210 -12.15 24.06 -8.51
CA GLN A 210 -12.23 25.22 -9.40
C GLN A 210 -13.18 26.30 -8.88
N SER A 211 -14.37 25.93 -8.39
CA SER A 211 -15.35 26.89 -7.86
C SER A 211 -14.90 27.54 -6.54
N GLU A 212 -14.05 26.85 -5.79
CA GLU A 212 -13.48 27.30 -4.51
C GLU A 212 -12.12 28.01 -4.68
N GLY A 213 -11.59 28.09 -5.90
CA GLY A 213 -10.27 28.67 -6.17
C GLY A 213 -9.10 27.85 -5.60
N LYS A 214 -9.32 26.57 -5.31
CA LYS A 214 -8.29 25.63 -4.83
C LYS A 214 -7.50 25.07 -6.02
N THR A 215 -6.20 24.88 -5.83
CA THR A 215 -5.32 24.32 -6.85
C THR A 215 -5.36 22.80 -6.81
N ASP A 216 -5.63 22.17 -7.94
CA ASP A 216 -5.56 20.73 -8.13
C ASP A 216 -4.56 20.34 -9.24
N ALA A 217 -4.33 19.04 -9.41
CA ALA A 217 -3.43 18.52 -10.44
C ALA A 217 -3.78 19.00 -11.87
N LEU A 218 -5.06 19.21 -12.16
CA LEU A 218 -5.53 19.66 -13.48
C LEU A 218 -5.29 21.17 -13.65
N ALA A 219 -5.48 21.96 -12.60
CA ALA A 219 -5.16 23.38 -12.56
C ALA A 219 -3.65 23.65 -12.72
N ILE A 220 -2.79 22.67 -12.38
CA ILE A 220 -1.34 22.72 -12.60
C ILE A 220 -0.96 22.38 -14.06
N GLY A 221 -1.91 21.97 -14.88
CA GLY A 221 -1.75 21.77 -16.32
C GLY A 221 -1.76 20.30 -16.77
N LEU A 222 -2.16 19.36 -15.91
CA LEU A 222 -2.37 17.97 -16.32
C LEU A 222 -3.75 17.77 -16.93
N THR A 223 -3.82 16.92 -17.94
CA THR A 223 -5.09 16.45 -18.49
C THR A 223 -5.72 15.40 -17.56
N GLU A 224 -7.06 15.26 -17.61
CA GLU A 224 -7.78 14.19 -16.88
C GLU A 224 -7.19 12.81 -17.14
N GLN A 225 -6.81 12.53 -18.40
CA GLN A 225 -6.22 11.25 -18.79
C GLN A 225 -4.86 11.01 -18.14
N GLU A 226 -3.97 12.00 -18.11
CA GLU A 226 -2.66 11.88 -17.46
C GLU A 226 -2.78 11.67 -15.96
N VAL A 227 -3.71 12.39 -15.30
CA VAL A 227 -3.98 12.23 -13.87
C VAL A 227 -4.48 10.82 -13.58
N TYR A 228 -5.43 10.31 -14.38
CA TYR A 228 -5.96 8.95 -14.24
C TYR A 228 -4.88 7.88 -14.46
N GLN A 229 -4.08 8.00 -15.53
CA GLN A 229 -3.00 7.07 -15.84
C GLN A 229 -1.95 7.02 -14.73
N ARG A 230 -1.57 8.17 -14.16
CA ARG A 230 -0.62 8.22 -13.04
C ARG A 230 -1.20 7.62 -11.76
N ALA A 231 -2.49 7.83 -11.49
CA ALA A 231 -3.16 7.21 -10.36
C ALA A 231 -3.17 5.66 -10.48
N GLU A 232 -3.57 5.13 -11.64
CA GLU A 232 -3.55 3.69 -11.91
C GLU A 232 -2.13 3.12 -11.79
N ALA A 233 -1.14 3.80 -12.38
CA ALA A 233 0.26 3.37 -12.30
C ALA A 233 0.77 3.34 -10.85
N GLY A 234 0.44 4.35 -10.03
CA GLY A 234 0.81 4.37 -8.61
C GLY A 234 0.16 3.25 -7.80
N LEU A 235 -1.13 2.97 -8.03
CA LEU A 235 -1.83 1.84 -7.39
C LEU A 235 -1.25 0.49 -7.80
N GLU A 236 -0.92 0.33 -9.08
CA GLU A 236 -0.26 -0.85 -9.63
C GLU A 236 1.14 -1.05 -9.02
N ASN A 237 1.95 0.00 -8.95
CA ASN A 237 3.27 -0.05 -8.33
C ASN A 237 3.19 -0.40 -6.84
N CYS A 238 2.23 0.19 -6.12
CA CYS A 238 1.95 -0.16 -4.73
C CYS A 238 1.64 -1.66 -4.60
N ARG A 239 0.68 -2.18 -5.36
CA ARG A 239 0.29 -3.60 -5.31
C ARG A 239 1.44 -4.52 -5.66
N ARG A 240 2.24 -4.18 -6.67
CA ARG A 240 3.41 -4.96 -7.08
C ARG A 240 4.48 -5.00 -5.99
N ALA A 241 4.74 -3.87 -5.33
CA ALA A 241 5.67 -3.82 -4.22
C ALA A 241 5.18 -4.63 -3.00
N LEU A 242 3.86 -4.69 -2.79
CA LEU A 242 3.24 -5.45 -1.69
C LEU A 242 3.00 -6.92 -2.02
N ALA A 243 2.99 -7.33 -3.29
CA ALA A 243 2.64 -8.69 -3.68
C ALA A 243 3.43 -9.78 -2.92
N PRO A 244 4.77 -9.68 -2.74
CA PRO A 244 5.52 -10.68 -1.97
C PRO A 244 5.10 -10.73 -0.51
N LEU A 245 4.77 -9.57 0.06
CA LEU A 245 4.34 -9.46 1.45
C LEU A 245 2.92 -10.00 1.66
N THR A 246 1.99 -9.63 0.79
CA THR A 246 0.62 -10.14 0.83
C THR A 246 0.58 -11.65 0.61
N ALA A 247 1.36 -12.16 -0.36
CA ALA A 247 1.52 -13.58 -0.63
C ALA A 247 2.09 -14.37 0.56
N ALA A 248 2.92 -13.71 1.37
CA ALA A 248 3.49 -14.24 2.60
C ALA A 248 2.56 -14.13 3.82
N GLY A 249 1.40 -13.49 3.68
CA GLY A 249 0.41 -13.34 4.76
C GLY A 249 0.70 -12.22 5.76
N TYR A 250 1.58 -11.27 5.44
CA TYR A 250 1.82 -10.12 6.31
C TYR A 250 0.60 -9.19 6.33
N GLY A 251 -0.05 -9.11 7.49
CA GLY A 251 -1.22 -8.27 7.69
C GLY A 251 -0.96 -6.78 7.41
N SER A 252 0.27 -6.29 7.60
CA SER A 252 0.66 -4.89 7.35
C SER A 252 0.55 -4.50 5.88
N ALA A 253 0.95 -5.41 4.97
CA ALA A 253 0.80 -5.24 3.53
C ALA A 253 -0.66 -5.43 3.11
N VAL A 254 -1.33 -6.46 3.62
CA VAL A 254 -2.77 -6.69 3.35
C VAL A 254 -3.61 -5.48 3.78
N ALA A 255 -3.30 -4.88 4.95
CA ALA A 255 -3.98 -3.68 5.42
C ALA A 255 -3.78 -2.50 4.46
N LEU A 256 -2.56 -2.26 3.98
CA LEU A 256 -2.27 -1.20 3.01
C LEU A 256 -3.01 -1.43 1.69
N GLU A 257 -3.01 -2.64 1.14
CA GLU A 257 -3.78 -2.95 -0.08
C GLU A 257 -5.27 -2.67 0.09
N ARG A 258 -5.83 -3.03 1.25
CA ARG A 258 -7.24 -2.78 1.57
C ARG A 258 -7.53 -1.29 1.74
N VAL A 259 -6.63 -0.53 2.37
CA VAL A 259 -6.73 0.93 2.46
C VAL A 259 -6.71 1.57 1.07
N ALA A 260 -5.77 1.15 0.22
CA ALA A 260 -5.66 1.65 -1.15
C ALA A 260 -6.91 1.35 -1.98
N LEU A 261 -7.40 0.10 -1.91
CA LEU A 261 -8.61 -0.33 -2.60
C LEU A 261 -9.83 0.47 -2.15
N TRP A 262 -10.01 0.67 -0.84
CA TRP A 262 -11.14 1.42 -0.31
C TRP A 262 -11.15 2.86 -0.82
N HIS A 263 -10.04 3.58 -0.69
CA HIS A 263 -9.98 4.98 -1.10
C HIS A 263 -10.12 5.14 -2.61
N ALA A 264 -9.46 4.30 -3.41
CA ALA A 264 -9.62 4.31 -4.86
C ALA A 264 -11.08 4.10 -5.27
N ARG A 265 -11.74 3.08 -4.69
CA ARG A 265 -13.17 2.80 -4.95
C ARG A 265 -14.09 3.89 -4.44
N MET A 266 -13.76 4.51 -3.31
CA MET A 266 -14.49 5.65 -2.76
C MET A 266 -14.50 6.77 -3.78
N TYR A 267 -13.34 7.29 -4.20
CA TYR A 267 -13.29 8.42 -5.13
C TYR A 267 -13.86 8.10 -6.52
N HIS A 268 -13.86 6.83 -6.95
CA HIS A 268 -14.61 6.43 -8.15
C HIS A 268 -16.14 6.48 -8.02
N ARG A 269 -16.69 6.29 -6.82
CA ARG A 269 -18.15 6.10 -6.61
C ARG A 269 -18.82 7.19 -5.77
N PHE A 270 -18.08 7.89 -4.91
CA PHE A 270 -18.58 8.70 -3.81
C PHE A 270 -17.61 9.84 -3.45
N ASP A 271 -18.15 11.00 -3.06
CA ASP A 271 -17.36 12.11 -2.51
C ASP A 271 -17.70 12.28 -1.02
N PRO A 272 -16.74 12.05 -0.09
CA PRO A 272 -16.99 12.11 1.34
C PRO A 272 -17.14 13.53 1.89
N VAL A 273 -16.69 14.57 1.17
CA VAL A 273 -16.70 15.96 1.63
C VAL A 273 -18.10 16.59 1.50
N ARG A 274 -18.90 16.13 0.52
CA ARG A 274 -20.34 16.46 0.41
C ARG A 274 -21.13 15.23 -0.06
N PRO A 275 -21.89 14.55 0.82
CA PRO A 275 -22.79 13.47 0.42
C PRO A 275 -24.00 14.02 -0.36
N GLY A 276 -23.78 14.38 -1.62
CA GLY A 276 -24.81 14.77 -2.59
C GLY A 276 -25.33 13.57 -3.39
N ARG A 277 -26.51 13.73 -4.01
CA ARG A 277 -27.19 12.71 -4.82
C ARG A 277 -26.22 12.11 -5.87
N PRO A 278 -26.20 10.79 -6.08
CA PRO A 278 -25.27 10.16 -7.02
C PRO A 278 -25.34 10.84 -8.38
N ALA A 279 -24.21 11.39 -8.84
CA ALA A 279 -24.08 11.88 -10.19
C ALA A 279 -24.34 10.71 -11.15
N THR A 280 -25.26 10.90 -12.08
CA THR A 280 -25.61 9.94 -13.15
C THR A 280 -24.57 9.89 -14.26
N SER A 281 -23.45 10.60 -14.15
CA SER A 281 -22.34 10.47 -15.09
C SER A 281 -21.48 9.28 -14.70
N SER A 282 -21.73 8.16 -15.39
CA SER A 282 -20.71 7.13 -15.55
C SER A 282 -19.54 7.77 -16.32
N LEU A 283 -18.34 7.76 -15.76
CA LEU A 283 -17.15 7.83 -16.59
C LEU A 283 -17.19 6.62 -17.54
N PRO A 284 -16.77 6.75 -18.81
CA PRO A 284 -16.88 5.66 -19.78
C PRO A 284 -16.05 4.47 -19.31
N GLY A 285 -16.65 3.27 -19.22
CA GLY A 285 -15.89 2.02 -19.07
C GLY A 285 -16.24 1.09 -17.90
N GLY A 286 -17.29 1.35 -17.12
CA GLY A 286 -17.71 0.41 -16.06
C GLY A 286 -18.40 -0.86 -16.63
N PRO A 287 -17.88 -2.08 -16.41
CA PRO A 287 -18.61 -3.29 -16.79
C PRO A 287 -19.82 -3.47 -15.87
N GLY A 288 -20.96 -3.80 -16.48
CA GLY A 288 -22.22 -4.05 -15.82
C GLY A 288 -22.16 -5.18 -14.80
N SER A 289 -22.94 -5.00 -13.74
CA SER A 289 -23.18 -5.94 -12.64
C SER A 289 -23.43 -7.37 -13.11
N ALA A 290 -22.45 -8.27 -12.91
CA ALA A 290 -22.66 -9.71 -12.85
C ALA A 290 -22.42 -10.19 -11.41
N ALA A 291 -23.36 -10.97 -10.89
CA ALA A 291 -23.32 -11.55 -9.56
C ALA A 291 -22.08 -12.45 -9.41
N HIS A 292 -21.28 -12.20 -8.36
CA HIS A 292 -20.18 -13.09 -7.98
C HIS A 292 -20.58 -13.90 -6.75
N ASP A 293 -20.38 -15.21 -6.87
CA ASP A 293 -20.58 -16.21 -5.83
C ASP A 293 -19.75 -15.88 -4.59
N ARG A 294 -20.39 -16.06 -3.43
CA ARG A 294 -19.80 -15.84 -2.11
C ARG A 294 -18.85 -16.98 -1.77
N HIS A 295 -17.56 -16.81 -2.08
CA HIS A 295 -16.52 -17.56 -1.38
C HIS A 295 -16.01 -16.75 -0.18
N THR A 296 -16.35 -17.24 1.01
CA THR A 296 -15.78 -16.80 2.29
C THR A 296 -14.37 -17.40 2.41
N PRO A 297 -13.30 -16.61 2.48
CA PRO A 297 -11.97 -17.15 2.75
C PRO A 297 -11.94 -17.69 4.18
N PHE A 298 -11.51 -18.94 4.35
CA PHE A 298 -11.14 -19.48 5.64
C PHE A 298 -9.83 -18.82 6.11
N VAL A 299 -9.80 -18.25 7.32
CA VAL A 299 -8.62 -17.59 7.90
C VAL A 299 -8.25 -18.33 9.20
N PRO A 300 -7.08 -18.98 9.28
CA PRO A 300 -6.63 -19.59 10.53
C PRO A 300 -6.19 -18.52 11.54
N GLN A 301 -6.47 -18.75 12.83
CA GLN A 301 -5.96 -17.92 13.94
C GLN A 301 -4.45 -18.17 14.17
N PRO A 302 -3.64 -17.13 14.43
CA PRO A 302 -2.25 -17.31 14.84
C PRO A 302 -2.14 -17.81 16.29
N ARG A 303 -1.29 -18.83 16.50
CA ARG A 303 -0.78 -19.22 17.82
C ARG A 303 0.38 -18.30 18.24
N GLU A 304 0.58 -18.15 19.55
CA GLU A 304 1.70 -17.40 20.16
C GLU A 304 3.03 -17.67 19.45
N ALA A 305 3.75 -16.60 19.08
CA ALA A 305 4.93 -16.67 18.22
C ALA A 305 6.18 -17.18 18.97
N PRO A 306 6.76 -18.34 18.57
CA PRO A 306 8.10 -18.71 18.97
C PRO A 306 9.15 -17.81 18.29
N ALA A 307 10.43 -17.98 18.62
CA ALA A 307 11.54 -17.30 17.95
C ALA A 307 11.39 -17.34 16.42
N MET A 308 11.64 -16.22 15.73
CA MET A 308 11.46 -16.09 14.27
C MET A 308 12.10 -17.29 13.54
N SER A 309 11.29 -18.01 12.76
CA SER A 309 11.81 -19.13 11.98
C SER A 309 12.63 -18.64 10.79
N ILE A 310 13.50 -19.49 10.25
CA ILE A 310 14.29 -19.18 9.05
C ILE A 310 13.36 -18.87 7.86
N GLU A 311 12.18 -19.50 7.77
CA GLU A 311 11.17 -19.16 6.76
C GLU A 311 10.78 -17.68 6.84
N GLN A 312 10.49 -17.20 8.06
CA GLN A 312 10.05 -15.83 8.31
C GLN A 312 11.12 -14.80 7.95
N GLU A 313 12.38 -15.09 8.25
CA GLU A 313 13.50 -14.22 7.88
C GLU A 313 13.70 -14.15 6.37
N VAL A 314 13.58 -15.27 5.66
CA VAL A 314 13.70 -15.28 4.19
C VAL A 314 12.53 -14.52 3.55
N LEU A 315 11.31 -14.65 4.09
CA LEU A 315 10.17 -13.85 3.66
C LEU A 315 10.40 -12.34 3.89
N ASP A 316 11.03 -11.94 5.00
CA ASP A 316 11.42 -10.54 5.26
C ASP A 316 12.43 -10.03 4.22
N VAL A 317 13.39 -10.87 3.83
CA VAL A 317 14.39 -10.51 2.82
C VAL A 317 13.73 -10.33 1.45
N ILE A 318 12.90 -11.30 1.02
CA ILE A 318 12.12 -11.21 -0.22
C ILE A 318 11.32 -9.91 -0.25
N ALA A 319 10.62 -9.63 0.85
CA ALA A 319 9.79 -8.46 0.98
C ALA A 319 10.54 -7.13 0.94
N SER A 320 11.75 -7.08 1.52
CA SER A 320 12.57 -5.87 1.55
C SER A 320 13.40 -5.68 0.27
N GLY A 321 13.42 -6.67 -0.63
CA GLY A 321 14.36 -6.72 -1.76
C GLY A 321 15.82 -6.83 -1.29
N GLY A 322 16.03 -7.39 -0.10
CA GLY A 322 17.34 -7.50 0.51
C GLY A 322 18.13 -8.70 -0.01
N GLN A 323 19.34 -8.86 0.54
CA GLN A 323 20.19 -10.02 0.25
C GLN A 323 20.06 -11.10 1.32
N CYS A 324 20.19 -12.36 0.92
CA CYS A 324 20.26 -13.50 1.84
C CYS A 324 21.46 -14.39 1.51
N ASP A 325 22.05 -14.99 2.53
CA ASP A 325 23.18 -15.90 2.37
C ASP A 325 22.75 -17.24 1.74
N ASN A 326 23.49 -17.70 0.72
CA ASN A 326 23.14 -18.92 -0.02
C ASN A 326 23.17 -20.18 0.86
N ALA A 327 24.04 -20.26 1.88
CA ALA A 327 24.06 -21.43 2.77
C ALA A 327 22.78 -21.50 3.62
N LYS A 328 22.31 -20.36 4.11
CA LYS A 328 21.01 -20.25 4.79
C LYS A 328 19.85 -20.62 3.85
N LEU A 329 19.86 -20.13 2.60
CA LEU A 329 18.82 -20.46 1.62
C LEU A 329 18.83 -21.96 1.28
N ALA A 330 20.00 -22.58 1.15
CA ALA A 330 20.14 -24.02 0.92
C ALA A 330 19.58 -24.85 2.10
N GLU A 331 19.90 -24.49 3.34
CA GLU A 331 19.35 -25.14 4.54
C GLU A 331 17.81 -25.06 4.56
N LEU A 332 17.27 -23.88 4.27
CA LEU A 332 15.83 -23.69 4.22
C LEU A 332 15.21 -24.51 3.08
N PHE A 333 15.77 -24.47 1.88
CA PHE A 333 15.29 -25.19 0.70
C PHE A 333 15.19 -26.69 0.96
N ASP A 334 16.17 -27.28 1.66
CA ASP A 334 16.17 -28.70 2.03
C ASP A 334 15.03 -29.07 2.98
N ARG A 335 14.54 -28.13 3.77
CA ARG A 335 13.43 -28.34 4.72
C ARG A 335 12.05 -28.18 4.09
N LEU A 336 11.90 -27.27 3.14
CA LEU A 336 10.61 -26.93 2.54
C LEU A 336 9.96 -28.09 1.78
N GLU A 337 8.63 -28.05 1.69
CA GLU A 337 7.82 -29.04 0.98
C GLU A 337 8.04 -28.95 -0.55
N PRO A 338 7.95 -30.09 -1.27
CA PRO A 338 7.91 -30.08 -2.72
C PRO A 338 6.67 -29.37 -3.26
N VAL A 339 6.72 -29.03 -4.54
CA VAL A 339 5.60 -28.46 -5.29
C VAL A 339 5.12 -29.44 -6.35
N ASP A 340 3.82 -29.42 -6.63
CA ASP A 340 3.21 -30.09 -7.76
C ASP A 340 3.04 -29.13 -8.95
N THR A 341 2.69 -29.70 -10.10
CA THR A 341 2.53 -28.95 -11.35
C THR A 341 1.36 -27.97 -11.26
N ASP A 342 0.26 -28.36 -10.61
CA ASP A 342 -0.94 -27.53 -10.48
C ASP A 342 -0.68 -26.25 -9.67
N LEU A 343 0.15 -26.33 -8.62
CA LEU A 343 0.55 -25.14 -7.85
C LEU A 343 1.29 -24.14 -8.75
N LEU A 344 2.14 -24.59 -9.67
CA LEU A 344 2.98 -23.71 -10.48
C LEU A 344 2.20 -22.91 -11.52
N LEU A 345 1.01 -23.35 -11.93
CA LEU A 345 0.25 -22.70 -13.00
C LEU A 345 -0.01 -21.22 -12.72
N GLY A 346 0.11 -20.40 -13.77
CA GLY A 346 -0.10 -18.96 -13.74
C GLY A 346 1.18 -18.13 -13.88
N THR A 347 1.06 -16.83 -13.60
CA THR A 347 2.16 -15.87 -13.69
C THR A 347 2.78 -15.62 -12.33
N TRP A 348 4.11 -15.60 -12.29
CA TRP A 348 4.90 -15.41 -11.08
C TRP A 348 5.92 -14.32 -11.30
N GLN A 349 5.98 -13.35 -10.38
CA GLN A 349 7.01 -12.33 -10.36
C GLN A 349 8.27 -12.88 -9.70
N GLY A 350 9.42 -12.66 -10.33
CA GLY A 350 10.71 -13.15 -9.87
C GLY A 350 11.57 -12.09 -9.17
N GLY A 351 12.44 -12.55 -8.26
CA GLY A 351 13.49 -11.74 -7.67
C GLY A 351 14.66 -12.58 -7.17
N GLY A 352 15.88 -12.05 -7.27
CA GLY A 352 17.10 -12.71 -6.81
C GLY A 352 17.49 -12.28 -5.40
N PHE A 353 18.08 -13.18 -4.61
CA PHE A 353 18.62 -12.88 -3.29
C PHE A 353 20.04 -12.28 -3.31
N GLU A 354 20.66 -12.20 -4.49
CA GLU A 354 21.97 -11.60 -4.70
C GLU A 354 21.98 -10.76 -5.99
N HIS A 355 22.97 -9.88 -6.11
CA HIS A 355 23.09 -8.93 -7.24
C HIS A 355 24.44 -8.99 -7.97
N THR A 356 25.37 -9.79 -7.50
CA THR A 356 26.77 -9.78 -7.96
C THR A 356 27.11 -10.87 -8.96
N SER A 357 26.30 -11.92 -9.07
CA SER A 357 26.53 -13.00 -10.03
C SER A 357 26.21 -12.56 -11.46
N GLU A 358 26.82 -13.24 -12.44
CA GLU A 358 26.56 -12.99 -13.86
C GLU A 358 25.07 -13.16 -14.21
N ASN A 359 24.39 -14.12 -13.57
CA ASN A 359 22.96 -14.32 -13.72
C ASN A 359 22.15 -13.12 -13.22
N ALA A 360 22.48 -12.59 -12.03
CA ALA A 360 21.78 -11.41 -11.49
C ALA A 360 21.97 -10.18 -12.38
N ALA A 361 23.18 -9.98 -12.91
CA ALA A 361 23.48 -8.90 -13.84
C ALA A 361 22.71 -9.04 -15.17
N LEU A 362 22.64 -10.26 -15.70
CA LEU A 362 21.89 -10.57 -16.92
C LEU A 362 20.38 -10.32 -16.73
N LEU A 363 19.77 -10.85 -15.67
CA LEU A 363 18.35 -10.66 -15.37
C LEU A 363 17.98 -9.19 -15.19
N THR A 364 18.88 -8.41 -14.56
CA THR A 364 18.72 -6.96 -14.42
C THR A 364 18.77 -6.26 -15.77
N LYS A 365 19.75 -6.60 -16.62
CA LYS A 365 19.89 -6.04 -17.97
C LYS A 365 18.66 -6.33 -18.84
N MET A 366 18.09 -7.53 -18.70
CA MET A 366 16.88 -7.95 -19.43
C MET A 366 15.58 -7.38 -18.85
N ARG A 367 15.64 -6.59 -17.76
CA ARG A 367 14.46 -6.11 -17.02
C ARG A 367 13.48 -7.26 -16.69
N TRP A 368 14.05 -8.37 -16.21
CA TRP A 368 13.31 -9.58 -15.92
C TRP A 368 12.19 -9.30 -14.92
N TYR A 369 10.98 -9.71 -15.28
CA TYR A 369 9.78 -9.62 -14.46
C TYR A 369 9.50 -10.93 -13.73
N GLY A 370 9.69 -12.08 -14.37
CA GLY A 370 9.35 -13.36 -13.78
C GLY A 370 9.11 -14.48 -14.79
N LYS A 371 8.19 -15.39 -14.48
CA LYS A 371 7.89 -16.59 -15.26
C LYS A 371 6.37 -16.77 -15.43
N ARG A 372 5.95 -17.43 -16.52
CA ARG A 372 4.55 -17.86 -16.70
C ARG A 372 4.50 -19.35 -17.03
N PHE A 373 3.78 -20.11 -16.21
CA PHE A 373 3.54 -21.54 -16.39
C PHE A 373 2.14 -21.71 -16.96
N VAL A 374 2.04 -22.02 -18.26
CA VAL A 374 0.75 -22.17 -18.94
C VAL A 374 0.21 -23.58 -18.69
N ASP A 375 1.06 -24.57 -18.93
CA ASP A 375 0.80 -25.98 -18.62
C ASP A 375 2.14 -26.74 -18.44
N ALA A 376 2.06 -28.08 -18.34
CA ALA A 376 3.23 -28.92 -18.10
C ALA A 376 4.23 -28.94 -19.28
N ASP A 377 3.79 -28.64 -20.50
CA ASP A 377 4.61 -28.68 -21.72
C ASP A 377 4.87 -27.29 -22.30
N HIS A 378 4.34 -26.22 -21.68
CA HIS A 378 4.57 -24.85 -22.10
C HIS A 378 4.79 -23.92 -20.91
N VAL A 379 6.06 -23.55 -20.71
CA VAL A 379 6.48 -22.55 -19.74
C VAL A 379 7.26 -21.44 -20.45
N GLU A 380 6.93 -20.22 -20.10
CA GLU A 380 7.64 -19.01 -20.51
C GLU A 380 8.58 -18.59 -19.37
N PRO A 381 9.87 -18.95 -19.44
CA PRO A 381 10.79 -18.83 -18.31
C PRO A 381 11.32 -17.40 -18.09
N LEU A 382 11.14 -16.52 -19.08
CA LEU A 382 11.68 -15.17 -19.11
C LEU A 382 10.60 -14.19 -19.55
N LEU A 383 9.76 -13.78 -18.61
CA LEU A 383 8.96 -12.58 -18.79
C LEU A 383 9.83 -11.36 -18.56
N CYS A 384 9.84 -10.42 -19.51
CA CYS A 384 10.63 -9.18 -19.45
C CYS A 384 9.73 -7.95 -19.58
N ARG A 385 10.25 -6.79 -19.17
CA ARG A 385 9.58 -5.50 -19.37
C ARG A 385 10.22 -4.72 -20.50
N ASP A 386 9.38 -4.14 -21.37
CA ASP A 386 9.82 -3.18 -22.37
C ASP A 386 10.08 -1.77 -21.78
N GLU A 387 10.21 -0.76 -22.63
CA GLU A 387 10.41 0.63 -22.21
C GLU A 387 9.17 1.26 -21.57
N ASP A 388 7.98 0.82 -21.99
CA ASP A 388 6.68 1.29 -21.49
C ASP A 388 6.22 0.52 -20.23
N GLY A 389 6.98 -0.51 -19.84
CA GLY A 389 6.72 -1.34 -18.67
C GLY A 389 5.77 -2.53 -18.93
N THR A 390 5.38 -2.75 -20.18
CA THR A 390 4.57 -3.89 -20.62
C THR A 390 5.36 -5.18 -20.47
N VAL A 391 4.69 -6.22 -19.97
CA VAL A 391 5.31 -7.55 -19.76
C VAL A 391 5.14 -8.39 -21.02
N PHE A 392 6.23 -8.91 -21.57
CA PHE A 392 6.24 -9.79 -22.73
C PHE A 392 7.11 -11.04 -22.48
N SER A 393 6.89 -12.11 -23.24
CA SER A 393 7.72 -13.33 -23.20
C SER A 393 8.95 -13.15 -24.08
N TYR A 394 10.14 -13.34 -23.52
CA TYR A 394 11.40 -13.32 -24.25
C TYR A 394 11.80 -14.74 -24.64
N GLU A 395 11.57 -15.10 -25.90
CA GLU A 395 11.70 -16.48 -26.40
C GLU A 395 13.07 -16.81 -27.01
N GLU A 396 13.97 -15.84 -27.21
CA GLU A 396 15.28 -16.07 -27.86
C GLU A 396 16.18 -17.04 -27.06
N MET A 397 15.93 -17.20 -25.76
CA MET A 397 16.63 -18.15 -24.88
C MET A 397 15.88 -19.49 -24.71
N GLY A 398 14.80 -19.69 -25.49
CA GLY A 398 13.97 -20.88 -25.45
C GLY A 398 12.88 -20.84 -24.39
N LEU A 399 11.89 -21.72 -24.59
CA LEU A 399 10.85 -22.03 -23.62
C LEU A 399 11.33 -23.13 -22.66
N ALA A 400 10.42 -23.58 -21.79
CA ALA A 400 10.68 -24.66 -20.86
C ALA A 400 9.48 -25.58 -20.71
N THR A 401 9.74 -26.76 -20.14
CA THR A 401 8.74 -27.75 -19.78
C THR A 401 8.83 -28.10 -18.30
N LEU A 402 7.72 -28.55 -17.70
CA LEU A 402 7.67 -29.02 -16.32
C LEU A 402 7.85 -30.53 -16.26
N ARG A 403 8.74 -30.99 -15.39
CA ARG A 403 9.02 -32.43 -15.19
C ARG A 403 9.17 -32.73 -13.70
N GLU A 404 8.78 -33.92 -13.30
CA GLU A 404 9.09 -34.44 -11.96
C GLU A 404 10.57 -34.82 -11.89
N VAL A 405 11.32 -34.15 -11.01
CA VAL A 405 12.76 -34.35 -10.84
C VAL A 405 13.08 -34.57 -9.37
N ILE A 406 13.99 -35.52 -9.10
CA ILE A 406 14.55 -35.72 -7.77
C ILE A 406 15.78 -34.81 -7.63
N TYR A 407 15.70 -33.83 -6.76
CA TYR A 407 16.80 -32.93 -6.44
C TYR A 407 16.98 -32.83 -4.92
N ARG A 408 18.22 -32.96 -4.45
CA ARG A 408 18.60 -33.00 -3.03
C ARG A 408 17.74 -33.98 -2.21
N GLY A 409 17.48 -35.16 -2.79
CA GLY A 409 16.73 -36.25 -2.16
C GLY A 409 15.20 -36.10 -2.12
N LYS A 410 14.62 -35.04 -2.71
CA LYS A 410 13.18 -34.80 -2.74
C LYS A 410 12.67 -34.69 -4.18
N GLN A 411 11.68 -35.51 -4.54
CA GLN A 411 10.93 -35.40 -5.80
C GLN A 411 10.05 -34.15 -5.80
N SER A 412 10.05 -33.39 -6.90
CA SER A 412 9.26 -32.18 -7.07
C SER A 412 9.05 -31.92 -8.55
N THR A 413 8.00 -31.17 -8.89
CA THR A 413 7.96 -30.51 -10.19
C THR A 413 9.12 -29.50 -10.27
N ALA A 414 9.89 -29.56 -11.36
CA ALA A 414 10.96 -28.66 -11.72
C ALA A 414 10.74 -28.16 -13.16
N MET A 415 11.31 -26.99 -13.49
CA MET A 415 11.25 -26.44 -14.83
C MET A 415 12.56 -26.75 -15.57
N VAL A 416 12.47 -27.45 -16.68
CA VAL A 416 13.59 -27.83 -17.54
C VAL A 416 13.56 -26.94 -18.78
N TYR A 417 14.63 -26.16 -19.00
CA TYR A 417 14.72 -25.34 -20.21
C TYR A 417 14.91 -26.23 -21.44
N ASP A 418 14.18 -25.94 -22.51
CA ASP A 418 14.21 -26.76 -23.72
C ASP A 418 15.51 -26.58 -24.52
N GLN A 419 16.12 -25.39 -24.41
CA GLN A 419 17.29 -24.99 -25.20
C GLN A 419 18.52 -24.66 -24.36
N LEU A 420 18.40 -24.64 -23.03
CA LEU A 420 19.49 -24.33 -22.12
C LEU A 420 19.75 -25.51 -21.18
N PRO A 421 21.01 -25.79 -20.81
CA PRO A 421 21.34 -26.86 -19.86
C PRO A 421 21.10 -26.39 -18.42
N ILE A 422 19.86 -26.00 -18.13
CA ILE A 422 19.41 -25.39 -16.89
C ILE A 422 18.14 -26.09 -16.41
N ILE A 423 18.07 -26.37 -15.11
CA ILE A 423 16.87 -26.84 -14.41
C ILE A 423 16.62 -25.91 -13.22
N ASP A 424 15.43 -25.31 -13.18
CA ASP A 424 15.00 -24.55 -12.01
C ASP A 424 14.20 -25.47 -11.08
N HIS A 425 14.69 -25.63 -9.84
CA HIS A 425 14.02 -26.40 -8.80
C HIS A 425 13.24 -25.50 -7.86
N PHE A 426 12.06 -25.95 -7.43
CA PHE A 426 11.13 -25.16 -6.63
C PHE A 426 10.78 -25.85 -5.31
N ARG A 427 10.61 -25.06 -4.26
CA ARG A 427 10.04 -25.50 -2.98
C ARG A 427 9.02 -24.51 -2.47
N ARG A 428 7.97 -25.03 -1.83
CA ARG A 428 6.86 -24.22 -1.31
C ARG A 428 7.29 -23.53 -0.03
N LEU A 429 7.47 -22.21 -0.08
CA LEU A 429 7.69 -21.38 1.12
C LEU A 429 6.34 -20.95 1.72
N THR A 430 5.41 -20.50 0.86
CA THR A 430 3.97 -20.37 1.13
C THR A 430 3.18 -20.80 -0.10
N ASP A 431 1.84 -20.78 -0.06
CA ASP A 431 1.00 -21.10 -1.24
C ASP A 431 1.21 -20.12 -2.42
N ASN A 432 1.79 -18.95 -2.14
CA ASN A 432 2.00 -17.87 -3.12
C ASN A 432 3.47 -17.41 -3.22
N VAL A 433 4.40 -18.03 -2.49
CA VAL A 433 5.83 -17.73 -2.55
C VAL A 433 6.62 -19.03 -2.65
N LEU A 434 7.47 -19.12 -3.66
CA LEU A 434 8.38 -20.25 -3.88
C LEU A 434 9.81 -19.80 -3.63
N LEU A 435 10.56 -20.64 -2.92
CA LEU A 435 12.02 -20.56 -2.91
C LEU A 435 12.55 -21.45 -4.03
N CYS A 436 13.45 -20.91 -4.84
CA CYS A 436 13.90 -21.54 -6.07
C CYS A 436 15.42 -21.58 -6.13
N VAL A 437 15.97 -22.60 -6.78
CA VAL A 437 17.40 -22.71 -7.07
C VAL A 437 17.59 -23.13 -8.51
N MET A 438 18.47 -22.42 -9.21
CA MET A 438 18.86 -22.75 -10.58
C MET A 438 20.04 -23.72 -10.55
N ASP A 439 19.84 -24.92 -11.10
CA ASP A 439 20.90 -25.89 -11.40
C ASP A 439 21.34 -25.72 -12.85
N LYS A 440 22.57 -25.24 -13.07
CA LYS A 440 23.16 -25.01 -14.38
C LYS A 440 24.36 -25.92 -14.58
N LYS A 441 24.35 -26.68 -15.67
CA LYS A 441 25.47 -27.56 -16.04
C LYS A 441 26.78 -26.78 -16.10
N GLU A 442 27.85 -27.36 -15.55
CA GLU A 442 29.24 -26.81 -15.52
C GLU A 442 29.45 -25.56 -14.64
N THR A 443 28.41 -24.99 -14.02
CA THR A 443 28.52 -23.86 -13.10
C THR A 443 27.77 -24.15 -11.80
N PRO A 444 28.37 -24.90 -10.85
CA PRO A 444 27.68 -25.43 -9.67
C PRO A 444 27.42 -24.37 -8.57
N THR A 445 27.39 -23.08 -8.90
CA THR A 445 26.95 -22.05 -7.95
C THR A 445 25.44 -22.04 -7.91
N ASP A 446 24.87 -22.51 -6.80
CA ASP A 446 23.43 -22.45 -6.50
C ASP A 446 22.98 -20.98 -6.55
N PHE A 447 22.36 -20.58 -7.67
CA PHE A 447 21.73 -19.26 -7.79
C PHE A 447 20.32 -19.37 -7.22
N PHE A 448 20.12 -18.81 -6.03
CA PHE A 448 18.81 -18.78 -5.39
C PHE A 448 18.01 -17.56 -5.84
N PHE A 449 16.73 -17.81 -6.09
CA PHE A 449 15.75 -16.77 -6.41
C PHE A 449 14.41 -17.12 -5.78
N HIS A 450 13.49 -16.17 -5.78
CA HIS A 450 12.12 -16.40 -5.33
C HIS A 450 11.14 -16.11 -6.46
N LEU A 451 10.00 -16.79 -6.40
CA LEU A 451 8.85 -16.52 -7.25
C LEU A 451 7.66 -16.17 -6.36
N THR A 452 7.00 -15.06 -6.65
CA THR A 452 5.78 -14.62 -5.97
C THR A 452 4.62 -14.63 -6.94
N ARG A 453 3.52 -15.28 -6.58
CA ARG A 453 2.36 -15.43 -7.46
C ARG A 453 1.76 -14.06 -7.76
N VAL A 454 1.53 -13.78 -9.04
CA VAL A 454 0.83 -12.59 -9.49
C VAL A 454 -0.67 -12.91 -9.51
N PRO A 455 -1.52 -12.14 -8.80
CA PRO A 455 -2.97 -12.33 -8.89
C PRO A 455 -3.42 -12.17 -10.34
N ALA A 456 -4.20 -13.11 -10.86
CA ALA A 456 -4.71 -13.02 -12.22
C ALA A 456 -5.51 -11.72 -12.38
N SER A 457 -5.04 -10.81 -13.23
CA SER A 457 -5.85 -9.70 -13.72
C SER A 457 -6.97 -10.28 -14.59
N LEU A 458 -8.20 -9.79 -14.37
CA LEU A 458 -9.32 -10.13 -15.24
C LEU A 458 -8.92 -9.84 -16.70
N PRO A 459 -9.14 -10.77 -17.65
CA PRO A 459 -8.75 -10.57 -19.03
C PRO A 459 -9.42 -9.31 -19.58
N GLN A 460 -8.63 -8.40 -20.14
CA GLN A 460 -9.17 -7.33 -20.96
C GLN A 460 -9.82 -7.97 -22.20
N PRO A 461 -11.04 -7.56 -22.60
CA PRO A 461 -11.63 -8.05 -23.82
C PRO A 461 -10.69 -7.70 -24.98
N SER A 462 -10.20 -8.74 -25.65
CA SER A 462 -9.42 -8.64 -26.88
C SER A 462 -10.20 -7.80 -27.87
N GLY A 463 -9.65 -6.63 -28.22
CA GLY A 463 -10.12 -5.85 -29.35
C GLY A 463 -9.76 -6.58 -30.64
N ASP A 464 -10.58 -7.56 -31.01
CA ASP A 464 -10.55 -8.10 -32.36
C ASP A 464 -11.21 -7.09 -33.29
N GLY A 465 -10.39 -6.57 -34.20
CA GLY A 465 -10.80 -5.65 -35.24
C GLY A 465 -11.71 -6.32 -36.28
N ARG A 466 -12.72 -5.56 -36.68
CA ARG A 466 -13.00 -5.22 -38.09
C ARG A 466 -13.99 -4.06 -38.17
#